data_AF-A0A0P7X0K1-F1
#
_entry.id   AF-A0A0P7X0K1-F1
#
_cell.length_a   1.000
_cell.length_b   1.000
_cell.length_c   1.000
_cell.angle_alpha   90.00
_cell.angle_beta   90.00
_cell.angle_gamma   90.00
#
_symmetry.space_group_name_H-M   'P 1'
#
loop_
_entity.id
_entity.type
_entity.pdbx_description
1 polymer ?
#
loop_
_entity_poly.entity_id
_entity_poly.type
_entity_poly.pdbx_seq_one_letter_code
_entity_poly.pdbx_strand_id
1 'polypeptide(L)'
;MTDEKTHGARDAMQRALFAGRAARACLDEMNTALEGALETTREQGVYSALQDAAPLDPHRREHRPGRRAKLAADPELRAFVEARLGTMTFDQIADAVADTFPPDRRVRRSAIHDWWGRHQKRT
;
A
#
# COMPACT_ATOMS: atom_id res chain seq x y z
N MET A 1 12.93 74.29 17.04
CA MET A 1 13.41 73.68 15.78
C MET A 1 14.03 72.29 16.00
N THR A 2 13.59 71.55 17.03
CA THR A 2 14.10 70.22 17.40
C THR A 2 13.02 69.14 17.32
N ASP A 3 11.74 69.48 17.55
CA ASP A 3 10.63 68.52 17.47
C ASP A 3 10.41 67.89 16.09
N GLU A 4 10.51 68.68 15.02
CA GLU A 4 10.21 68.23 13.66
C GLU A 4 11.20 67.17 13.13
N LYS A 5 12.49 67.30 13.47
CA LYS A 5 13.53 66.31 13.13
C LYS A 5 13.34 64.99 13.88
N THR A 6 12.91 65.05 15.13
CA THR A 6 12.72 63.86 15.97
C THR A 6 11.48 63.07 15.53
N HIS A 7 10.44 63.76 15.03
CA HIS A 7 9.25 63.14 14.46
C HIS A 7 9.56 62.43 13.13
N GLY A 8 10.34 63.06 12.24
CA GLY A 8 10.77 62.46 10.98
C GLY A 8 11.64 61.20 11.13
N ALA A 9 12.54 61.19 12.13
CA ALA A 9 13.36 60.01 12.42
C ALA A 9 12.52 58.83 12.95
N ARG A 10 11.51 59.11 13.79
CA ARG A 10 10.58 58.09 14.31
C ARG A 10 9.69 57.51 13.21
N ASP A 11 9.21 58.35 12.30
CA ASP A 11 8.39 57.93 11.17
C ASP A 11 9.18 57.08 10.15
N ALA A 12 10.43 57.44 9.87
CA ALA A 12 11.34 56.63 9.05
C ALA A 12 11.62 55.25 9.69
N MET A 13 11.86 55.21 11.00
CA MET A 13 12.06 53.96 11.76
C MET A 13 10.79 53.08 11.71
N GLN A 14 9.62 53.67 11.88
CA GLN A 14 8.35 52.95 11.80
C GLN A 14 8.14 52.35 10.41
N ARG A 15 8.37 53.13 9.34
CA ARG A 15 8.30 52.63 7.95
C ARG A 15 9.27 51.49 7.70
N ALA A 16 10.51 51.56 8.21
CA ALA A 16 11.48 50.49 8.09
C ALA A 16 11.05 49.20 8.83
N LEU A 17 10.47 49.32 10.03
CA LEU A 17 9.95 48.18 10.78
C LEU A 17 8.74 47.54 10.09
N PHE A 18 7.83 48.34 9.51
CA PHE A 18 6.71 47.83 8.72
C PHE A 18 7.19 47.12 7.46
N ALA A 19 8.13 47.70 6.73
CA ALA A 19 8.73 47.08 5.56
C ALA A 19 9.43 45.76 5.91
N GLY A 20 10.17 45.72 7.03
CA GLY A 20 10.83 44.50 7.50
C GLY A 20 9.85 43.39 7.90
N ARG A 21 8.73 43.73 8.54
CA ARG A 21 7.67 42.77 8.86
C ARG A 21 6.97 42.25 7.60
N ALA A 22 6.68 43.12 6.64
CA ALA A 22 6.09 42.73 5.37
C ALA A 22 7.02 41.79 4.57
N ALA A 23 8.32 42.10 4.53
CA ALA A 23 9.31 41.25 3.88
C ALA A 23 9.39 39.87 4.55
N ARG A 24 9.31 39.81 5.89
CA ARG A 24 9.31 38.53 6.60
C ARG A 24 8.04 37.70 6.34
N ALA A 25 6.87 38.34 6.32
CA ALA A 25 5.63 37.66 5.98
C ALA A 25 5.67 37.07 4.55
N CYS A 26 6.23 37.81 3.60
CA CYS A 26 6.40 37.34 2.23
C CYS A 26 7.35 36.12 2.16
N LEU A 27 8.44 36.12 2.93
CA LEU A 27 9.33 34.95 3.01
C LEU A 27 8.63 33.73 3.63
N ASP A 28 7.81 33.93 4.66
CA ASP A 28 7.04 32.86 5.27
C ASP A 28 6.02 32.27 4.29
N GLU A 29 5.32 33.12 3.52
CA GLU A 29 4.41 32.69 2.45
C GLU A 29 5.14 31.89 1.35
N MET A 30 6.33 32.34 0.94
CA MET A 30 7.15 31.62 -0.03
C MET A 30 7.60 30.25 0.48
N ASN A 31 7.98 30.16 1.77
CA ASN A 31 8.34 28.89 2.39
C ASN A 31 7.15 27.92 2.40
N THR A 32 5.97 28.39 2.82
CA THR A 32 4.75 27.57 2.80
C THR A 32 4.38 27.12 1.38
N ALA A 33 4.53 27.99 0.38
CA ALA A 33 4.27 27.63 -1.01
C ALA A 33 5.25 26.56 -1.53
N LEU A 34 6.53 26.64 -1.16
CA LEU A 34 7.55 25.65 -1.52
C LEU A 34 7.30 24.30 -0.85
N GLU A 35 6.95 24.31 0.44
CA GLU A 35 6.59 23.09 1.18
C GLU A 35 5.39 22.38 0.52
N GLY A 36 4.33 23.13 0.21
CA GLY A 36 3.16 22.57 -0.48
C GLY A 36 3.47 22.03 -1.88
N ALA A 37 4.35 22.69 -2.63
CA ALA A 37 4.78 22.20 -3.95
C ALA A 37 5.60 20.90 -3.85
N LEU A 38 6.46 20.77 -2.84
CA LEU A 38 7.25 19.57 -2.60
C LEU A 38 6.37 18.38 -2.17
N GLU A 39 5.40 18.62 -1.29
CA GLU A 39 4.43 17.59 -0.89
C GLU A 39 3.61 17.10 -2.08
N THR A 40 3.08 18.04 -2.87
CA THR A 40 2.33 17.73 -4.09
C THR A 40 3.17 16.90 -5.08
N THR A 41 4.42 17.32 -5.31
CA THR A 41 5.33 16.61 -6.23
C THR A 41 5.66 15.21 -5.71
N ARG A 42 5.86 15.05 -4.40
CA ARG A 42 6.10 13.75 -3.77
C ARG A 42 4.89 12.83 -3.95
N GLU A 43 3.69 13.31 -3.65
CA GLU A 43 2.46 12.52 -3.79
C GLU A 43 2.21 12.11 -5.24
N GLN A 44 2.38 13.04 -6.18
CA GLN A 44 2.28 12.77 -7.62
C GLN A 44 3.35 11.79 -8.09
N GLY A 45 4.59 11.92 -7.62
CA GLY A 45 5.67 11.00 -7.94
C GLY A 45 5.42 9.58 -7.43
N VAL A 46 4.89 9.44 -6.20
CA VAL A 46 4.49 8.13 -5.66
C VAL A 46 3.33 7.54 -6.46
N TYR A 47 2.33 8.35 -6.81
CA TYR A 47 1.18 7.90 -7.58
C TYR A 47 1.56 7.46 -9.00
N SER A 48 2.41 8.23 -9.69
CA SER A 48 2.95 7.87 -11.01
C SER A 48 3.79 6.60 -10.97
N ALA A 49 4.67 6.45 -9.97
CA ALA A 49 5.49 5.23 -9.84
C ALA A 49 4.65 3.96 -9.59
N LEU A 50 3.51 4.08 -8.91
CA LEU A 50 2.56 2.98 -8.72
C LEU A 50 1.74 2.68 -9.98
N GLN A 51 1.47 3.66 -10.84
CA GLN A 51 0.79 3.45 -12.11
C GLN A 51 1.71 2.88 -13.20
N ASP A 52 2.98 3.29 -13.22
CA ASP A 52 4.01 2.79 -14.15
C ASP A 52 4.64 1.48 -13.67
N ALA A 53 4.31 1.02 -12.46
CA ALA A 53 4.68 -0.30 -11.99
C ALA A 53 4.05 -1.33 -12.93
N ALA A 54 4.91 -1.99 -13.74
CA ALA A 54 4.48 -3.03 -14.65
C ALA A 54 3.55 -4.01 -13.94
N PRO A 55 2.44 -4.44 -14.58
CA PRO A 55 1.52 -5.40 -14.00
C PRO A 55 2.31 -6.58 -13.43
N LEU A 56 2.03 -6.97 -12.18
CA LEU A 56 2.64 -8.15 -11.57
C LEU A 56 2.46 -9.33 -12.54
N ASP A 57 3.57 -9.76 -13.13
CA ASP A 57 3.57 -10.71 -14.23
C ASP A 57 2.81 -12.00 -13.82
N PRO A 58 1.64 -12.28 -14.43
CA PRO A 58 0.88 -13.49 -14.12
C PRO A 58 1.71 -14.76 -14.39
N HIS A 59 2.67 -14.69 -15.33
CA HIS A 59 3.61 -15.77 -15.61
C HIS A 59 4.56 -16.03 -14.43
N ARG A 60 5.07 -15.01 -13.74
CA ARG A 60 5.85 -15.20 -12.50
C ARG A 60 5.05 -15.79 -11.35
N ARG A 61 3.74 -15.50 -11.28
CA ARG A 61 2.84 -16.07 -10.26
C ARG A 61 2.54 -17.55 -10.53
N GLU A 62 2.40 -17.92 -11.80
CA GLU A 62 2.19 -19.30 -12.26
C GLU A 62 3.47 -20.15 -12.19
N HIS A 63 4.63 -19.54 -12.46
CA HIS A 63 5.94 -20.20 -12.47
C HIS A 63 6.80 -19.93 -11.23
N ARG A 64 6.23 -19.43 -10.12
CA ARG A 64 6.98 -19.20 -8.88
C ARG A 64 7.72 -20.48 -8.49
N PRO A 65 9.06 -20.50 -8.48
CA PRO A 65 9.82 -21.69 -8.14
C PRO A 65 9.70 -21.90 -6.62
N GLY A 66 8.70 -22.68 -6.25
CA GLY A 66 8.34 -23.01 -4.88
C GLY A 66 7.23 -24.05 -4.96
N ARG A 67 7.60 -25.32 -4.73
CA ARG A 67 6.76 -26.53 -4.62
C ARG A 67 5.29 -26.34 -5.02
N ARG A 68 4.89 -26.88 -6.18
CA ARG A 68 3.47 -26.99 -6.60
C ARG A 68 2.61 -27.35 -5.39
N ALA A 69 1.58 -26.54 -5.11
CA ALA A 69 0.68 -26.81 -4.00
C ALA A 69 0.16 -28.25 -4.12
N LYS A 70 0.16 -29.03 -3.02
CA LYS A 70 -0.19 -30.46 -3.06
C LYS A 70 -1.52 -30.72 -3.79
N LEU A 71 -2.51 -29.87 -3.56
CA LEU A 71 -3.84 -29.90 -4.21
C LEU A 71 -3.82 -29.65 -5.73
N ALA A 72 -2.78 -29.00 -6.26
CA ALA A 72 -2.60 -28.82 -7.71
C ALA A 72 -1.81 -29.97 -8.36
N ALA A 73 -0.99 -30.68 -7.58
CA ALA A 73 -0.21 -31.82 -8.04
C ALA A 73 -0.97 -33.16 -7.96
N ASP A 74 -1.96 -33.25 -7.06
CA ASP A 74 -2.68 -34.47 -6.74
C ASP A 74 -4.16 -34.37 -7.13
N PRO A 75 -4.58 -34.96 -8.27
CA PRO A 75 -5.95 -34.83 -8.76
C PRO A 75 -6.96 -35.58 -7.90
N GLU A 76 -6.56 -36.66 -7.24
CA GLU A 76 -7.43 -37.45 -6.37
C GLU A 76 -7.72 -36.69 -5.06
N LEU A 77 -6.67 -36.12 -4.45
CA LEU A 77 -6.82 -35.26 -3.28
C LEU A 77 -7.66 -34.02 -3.60
N ARG A 78 -7.49 -33.45 -4.80
CA ARG A 78 -8.29 -32.31 -5.27
C ARG A 78 -9.76 -32.67 -5.36
N ALA A 79 -10.11 -33.77 -6.04
CA ALA A 79 -11.49 -34.21 -6.18
C ALA A 79 -12.14 -34.49 -4.81
N PHE A 80 -11.38 -35.07 -3.87
CA PHE A 80 -11.85 -35.31 -2.51
C PHE A 80 -12.22 -34.02 -1.77
N VAL A 81 -11.39 -32.98 -1.89
CA VAL A 81 -11.60 -31.67 -1.29
C VAL A 81 -12.75 -30.93 -1.97
N GLU A 82 -12.79 -30.91 -3.31
CA GLU A 82 -13.86 -30.27 -4.11
C GLU A 82 -15.25 -30.81 -3.76
N ALA A 83 -15.39 -32.13 -3.63
CA ALA A 83 -16.65 -32.76 -3.25
C ALA A 83 -17.17 -32.35 -1.86
N ARG A 84 -16.29 -31.86 -0.97
CA ARG A 84 -16.61 -31.55 0.44
C ARG A 84 -16.68 -30.06 0.74
N LEU A 85 -16.21 -29.20 -0.16
CA LEU A 85 -16.23 -27.75 0.02
C LEU A 85 -17.64 -27.16 0.14
N GLY A 86 -18.65 -27.83 -0.39
CA GLY A 86 -20.06 -27.42 -0.26
C GLY A 86 -20.75 -27.86 1.03
N THR A 87 -20.18 -28.80 1.79
CA THR A 87 -20.85 -29.45 2.93
C THR A 87 -20.05 -29.40 4.23
N MET A 88 -18.76 -29.09 4.18
CA MET A 88 -17.84 -29.12 5.31
C MET A 88 -17.01 -27.84 5.41
N THR A 89 -16.59 -27.51 6.63
CA THR A 89 -15.63 -26.42 6.86
C THR A 89 -14.21 -26.85 6.49
N PHE A 90 -13.31 -25.89 6.24
CA PHE A 90 -11.92 -26.19 5.88
C PHE A 90 -11.16 -27.03 6.92
N ASP A 91 -11.51 -26.89 8.19
CA ASP A 91 -10.93 -27.68 9.28
C ASP A 91 -11.42 -29.13 9.21
N GLN A 92 -12.73 -29.34 9.05
CA GLN A 92 -13.32 -30.67 8.87
C GLN A 92 -12.78 -31.38 7.63
N ILE A 93 -12.51 -30.65 6.54
CA ILE A 93 -11.91 -31.21 5.33
C ILE A 93 -10.46 -31.62 5.59
N ALA A 94 -9.69 -30.85 6.35
CA ALA A 94 -8.32 -31.20 6.70
C ALA A 94 -8.26 -32.49 7.54
N ASP A 95 -9.18 -32.64 8.48
CA ASP A 95 -9.33 -33.85 9.29
C ASP A 95 -9.73 -35.06 8.42
N ALA A 96 -10.75 -34.91 7.57
CA ALA A 96 -11.17 -35.95 6.65
C ALA A 96 -10.06 -36.38 5.67
N VAL A 97 -9.21 -35.44 5.25
CA VAL A 97 -8.00 -35.73 4.46
C VAL A 97 -6.98 -36.50 5.30
N ALA A 98 -6.78 -36.14 6.57
CA ALA A 98 -5.85 -36.84 7.44
C ALA A 98 -6.24 -38.30 7.69
N ASP A 99 -7.55 -38.57 7.75
CA ASP A 99 -8.12 -39.91 7.91
C ASP A 99 -8.03 -40.76 6.64
N THR A 100 -8.20 -40.14 5.47
CA THR A 100 -8.28 -40.86 4.19
C THR A 100 -6.93 -41.02 3.50
N PHE A 101 -6.02 -40.06 3.67
CA PHE A 101 -4.75 -40.01 2.93
C PHE A 101 -3.52 -40.24 3.82
N PRO A 102 -2.46 -40.87 3.29
CA PRO A 102 -1.20 -41.06 4.01
C PRO A 102 -0.56 -39.72 4.39
N PRO A 103 0.29 -39.68 5.44
CA PRO A 103 0.88 -38.44 5.96
C PRO A 103 1.51 -37.51 4.91
N ASP A 104 2.15 -38.08 3.89
CA ASP A 104 2.81 -37.33 2.81
C ASP A 104 1.83 -36.54 1.93
N ARG A 105 0.58 -37.02 1.81
CA ARG A 105 -0.49 -36.42 1.01
C ARG A 105 -1.42 -35.51 1.82
N ARG A 106 -1.25 -35.45 3.15
CA ARG A 106 -2.07 -34.58 4.01
C ARG A 106 -1.88 -33.09 3.69
N VAL A 107 -2.98 -32.35 3.77
CA VAL A 107 -3.02 -30.89 3.63
C VAL A 107 -3.61 -30.25 4.88
N ARG A 108 -3.07 -29.08 5.23
CA ARG A 108 -3.58 -28.28 6.35
C ARG A 108 -4.71 -27.37 5.86
N ARG A 109 -5.58 -26.95 6.78
CA ARG A 109 -6.66 -25.97 6.56
C ARG A 109 -6.24 -24.76 5.72
N SER A 110 -5.10 -24.14 6.03
CA SER A 110 -4.61 -22.95 5.29
C SER A 110 -4.31 -23.25 3.82
N ALA A 111 -3.80 -24.44 3.50
CA ALA A 111 -3.54 -24.84 2.12
C ALA A 111 -4.84 -25.03 1.32
N ILE A 112 -5.90 -25.52 1.98
CA ILE A 112 -7.25 -25.65 1.39
C ILE A 112 -7.84 -24.26 1.13
N HIS A 113 -7.77 -23.37 2.12
CA HIS A 113 -8.26 -21.98 2.01
C HIS A 113 -7.55 -21.21 0.88
N ASP A 114 -6.21 -21.26 0.82
CA ASP A 114 -5.43 -20.59 -0.22
C ASP A 114 -5.72 -21.14 -1.62
N TRP A 115 -5.96 -22.45 -1.72
CA TRP A 115 -6.32 -23.08 -2.98
C TRP A 115 -7.73 -22.66 -3.43
N TRP A 116 -8.69 -22.64 -2.52
CA TRP A 116 -10.07 -22.20 -2.77
C TRP A 116 -10.13 -20.74 -3.22
N GLY A 117 -9.46 -19.83 -2.49
CA GLY A 117 -9.43 -18.41 -2.83
C GLY A 117 -8.74 -18.09 -4.17
N ARG A 118 -7.83 -18.96 -4.64
CA ARG A 118 -7.25 -18.87 -5.99
C ARG A 118 -8.18 -19.37 -7.09
N HIS A 119 -9.03 -20.36 -6.81
CA HIS A 119 -9.94 -20.96 -7.80
C HIS A 119 -11.25 -20.16 -7.93
N GLN A 120 -11.76 -19.55 -6.86
CA GLN A 120 -12.94 -18.67 -6.93
C GLN A 120 -12.72 -17.41 -7.79
N LYS A 121 -11.47 -16.95 -7.96
CA LYS A 121 -11.16 -15.80 -8.84
C LYS A 121 -11.11 -16.14 -10.33
N ARG A 122 -11.21 -17.43 -10.70
CA ARG A 122 -11.08 -17.93 -12.07
C ARG A 122 -12.42 -18.36 -12.70
N THR A 123 -13.52 -18.28 -11.94
CA THR A 123 -14.91 -18.46 -12.38
C THR A 123 -15.60 -17.12 -12.45
#